data_AF-A0A9W9PYU2-F1
#
_entry.id   AF-A0A9W9PYU2-F1
#
_cell.length_a   1.000
_cell.length_b   1.000
_cell.length_c   1.000
_cell.angle_alpha   90.00
_cell.angle_beta   90.00
_cell.angle_gamma   90.00
#
_symmetry.space_group_name_H-M   'P 1'
#
loop_
_entity.id
_entity.type
_entity.pdbx_description
1 polymer ?
#
loop_
_entity_poly.entity_id
_entity_poly.type
_entity_poly.pdbx_seq_one_letter_code
_entity_poly.pdbx_strand_id
1 'polypeptide(L)'
;MITPIYQIGHHVGFVKVTRDLTERKAAETRMVAAFEESSKMKTDFLANMSHEIRTPMNSMQLALTMLQDTGLNSQQLEYASIIDESTSVLLQVIDDILDFSKLSSGSFSLHSDVVNIKSILDAVMRNR
;
A
#
# COMPACT_ATOMS: atom_id res chain seq x y z
N MET A 1 -10.63 37.89 11.02
CA MET A 1 -11.08 38.73 9.89
C MET A 1 -11.25 40.15 10.42
N ILE A 2 -10.81 41.16 9.68
CA ILE A 2 -11.06 42.57 10.03
C ILE A 2 -12.19 43.03 9.11
N THR A 3 -13.27 43.52 9.69
CA THR A 3 -14.47 43.94 8.97
C THR A 3 -14.65 45.44 9.16
N PRO A 4 -14.78 46.23 8.07
CA PRO A 4 -15.07 47.66 8.18
C PRO A 4 -16.51 47.89 8.65
N ILE A 5 -16.72 48.94 9.44
CA ILE A 5 -18.03 49.40 9.91
C ILE A 5 -18.36 50.71 9.20
N TYR A 6 -19.57 50.77 8.65
CA TYR A 6 -20.12 51.95 8.01
C TYR A 6 -21.34 52.46 8.76
N GLN A 7 -21.46 53.77 8.92
CA GLN A 7 -22.64 54.43 9.45
C GLN A 7 -23.09 55.50 8.44
N ILE A 8 -24.30 55.35 7.90
CA ILE A 8 -24.86 56.25 6.85
C ILE A 8 -23.87 56.39 5.66
N GLY A 9 -23.32 55.28 5.18
CA GLY A 9 -22.38 55.27 4.05
C GLY A 9 -20.97 55.80 4.34
N HIS A 10 -20.72 56.38 5.51
CA HIS A 10 -19.40 56.81 5.93
C HIS A 10 -18.68 55.70 6.71
N HIS A 11 -17.41 55.46 6.37
CA HIS A 11 -16.56 54.53 7.09
C HIS A 11 -16.22 55.10 8.47
N VAL A 12 -16.59 54.40 9.54
CA VAL A 12 -16.44 54.86 10.93
C VAL A 12 -15.45 54.05 11.75
N GLY A 13 -14.94 52.93 11.22
CA GLY A 13 -13.88 52.16 11.86
C GLY A 13 -13.83 50.71 11.43
N PHE A 14 -13.04 49.92 12.15
CA PHE A 14 -12.87 48.50 11.90
C PHE A 14 -13.14 47.70 13.17
N VAL A 15 -13.80 46.55 13.03
CA VAL A 15 -13.85 45.53 14.07
C VAL A 15 -12.98 44.35 13.69
N LYS A 16 -12.23 43.85 14.66
CA LYS A 16 -11.44 42.63 14.56
C LYS A 16 -12.00 41.60 15.52
N VAL A 17 -12.45 40.47 14.98
CA VAL A 17 -12.73 39.28 15.78
C VAL A 17 -11.52 38.36 15.70
N THR A 18 -10.99 37.99 16.86
CA THR A 18 -9.89 37.04 17.00
C THR A 18 -10.39 35.84 17.78
N ARG A 19 -10.02 34.63 17.34
CA ARG A 19 -10.34 33.39 18.04
C ARG A 19 -9.01 32.72 18.38
N ASP A 20 -8.84 32.32 19.63
CA ASP A 20 -7.72 31.47 19.99
C ASP A 20 -7.94 30.08 19.35
N LEU A 21 -6.97 29.64 18.57
CA LEU A 21 -6.97 28.35 17.86
C LEU A 21 -5.86 27.43 18.35
N THR A 22 -5.16 27.79 19.42
CA THR A 22 -3.96 27.08 19.90
C THR A 22 -4.28 25.63 20.22
N GLU A 23 -5.27 25.37 21.08
CA GLU A 23 -5.67 24.02 21.45
C GLU A 23 -6.21 23.22 20.27
N ARG A 24 -7.01 23.86 19.40
CA ARG A 24 -7.57 23.20 18.21
C ARG A 24 -6.47 22.74 17.27
N LYS A 25 -5.51 23.61 16.94
CA LYS A 25 -4.36 23.25 16.09
C LYS A 25 -3.49 22.17 16.73
N ALA A 26 -3.29 22.23 18.04
CA ALA A 26 -2.55 21.19 18.76
C ALA A 26 -3.29 19.84 18.76
N ALA A 27 -4.63 19.83 18.84
CA ALA A 27 -5.44 18.63 18.71
C ALA A 27 -5.40 18.06 17.28
N GLU A 28 -5.57 18.92 16.27
CA GLU A 28 -5.45 18.52 14.84
C GLU A 28 -4.07 17.90 14.56
N THR A 29 -2.98 18.53 15.04
CA THR A 29 -1.62 18.02 14.85
C THR A 29 -1.42 16.67 15.55
N ARG A 30 -1.90 16.51 16.78
CA ARG A 30 -1.83 15.23 17.51
C ARG A 30 -2.63 14.12 16.80
N MET A 31 -3.79 14.45 16.25
CA MET A 31 -4.61 13.50 15.51
C MET A 31 -3.93 13.05 14.22
N VAL A 32 -3.32 13.97 13.47
CA VAL A 32 -2.55 13.65 12.26
C VAL A 32 -1.36 12.75 12.61
N ALA A 33 -0.56 13.13 13.62
CA ALA A 33 0.60 12.34 14.04
C ALA A 33 0.20 10.92 14.49
N ALA A 34 -0.87 10.76 15.26
CA ALA A 34 -1.37 9.46 15.69
C ALA A 34 -1.86 8.60 14.50
N PHE A 35 -2.47 9.24 13.49
CA PHE A 35 -2.88 8.54 12.27
C PHE A 35 -1.69 8.08 11.42
N GLU A 36 -0.67 8.94 11.27
CA GLU A 36 0.56 8.60 10.56
C GLU A 36 1.31 7.45 11.25
N GLU A 37 1.43 7.50 12.58
CA GLU A 37 2.04 6.43 13.39
C GLU A 37 1.26 5.12 13.25
N SER A 38 -0.06 5.15 13.36
CA SER A 38 -0.90 3.96 13.18
C SER A 38 -0.77 3.38 11.76
N SER A 39 -0.70 4.24 10.74
CA SER A 39 -0.54 3.82 9.35
C SER A 39 0.82 3.15 9.14
N LYS A 40 1.89 3.75 9.66
CA LYS A 40 3.23 3.18 9.61
C LYS A 40 3.30 1.81 10.30
N MET A 41 2.76 1.70 11.52
CA MET A 41 2.72 0.42 12.25
C MET A 41 1.99 -0.67 11.48
N LYS A 42 0.90 -0.35 10.80
CA LYS A 42 0.17 -1.31 9.94
C LYS A 42 1.02 -1.74 8.75
N THR A 43 1.70 -0.82 8.09
CA THR A 43 2.58 -1.12 6.96
C THR A 43 3.75 -2.00 7.38
N ASP A 44 4.41 -1.66 8.49
CA ASP A 44 5.53 -2.44 9.03
C ASP A 44 5.07 -3.86 9.44
N PHE A 45 3.89 -3.97 10.07
CA PHE A 45 3.30 -5.26 10.42
C PHE A 45 3.03 -6.12 9.18
N LEU A 46 2.37 -5.55 8.16
CA LEU A 46 2.06 -6.29 6.93
C LEU A 46 3.33 -6.71 6.19
N ALA A 47 4.33 -5.82 6.11
CA ALA A 47 5.62 -6.14 5.49
C ALA A 47 6.31 -7.34 6.18
N ASN A 48 6.36 -7.34 7.50
CA ASN A 48 6.92 -8.45 8.27
C ASN A 48 6.15 -9.75 8.04
N MET A 49 4.81 -9.69 8.06
CA MET A 49 3.98 -10.86 7.79
C MET A 49 4.15 -11.41 6.38
N SER A 50 4.29 -10.56 5.37
CA SER A 50 4.58 -11.01 4.01
C SER A 50 5.93 -11.75 3.93
N HIS A 51 6.98 -11.23 4.56
CA HIS A 51 8.26 -11.93 4.63
C HIS A 51 8.16 -13.30 5.31
N GLU A 52 7.42 -13.37 6.42
CA GLU A 52 7.19 -14.61 7.16
C GLU A 52 6.31 -15.61 6.42
N ILE A 53 5.38 -15.16 5.55
CA ILE A 53 4.54 -16.04 4.72
C ILE A 53 5.29 -16.48 3.46
N ARG A 54 6.08 -15.62 2.83
CA ARG A 54 6.83 -15.93 1.60
C ARG A 54 7.79 -17.10 1.80
N THR A 55 8.41 -17.20 2.97
CA THR A 55 9.34 -18.30 3.30
C THR A 55 8.69 -19.70 3.26
N PRO A 56 7.59 -19.98 3.99
CA PRO A 56 6.88 -21.25 3.91
C PRO A 56 6.21 -21.45 2.54
N MET A 57 5.74 -20.40 1.85
CA MET A 57 5.21 -20.54 0.49
C MET A 57 6.28 -21.02 -0.50
N ASN A 58 7.47 -20.42 -0.48
CA ASN A 58 8.59 -20.85 -1.31
C ASN A 58 9.01 -22.29 -0.98
N SER A 59 8.97 -22.67 0.30
CA SER A 59 9.23 -24.05 0.73
C SER A 59 8.19 -25.03 0.18
N MET A 60 6.91 -24.66 0.19
CA MET A 60 5.83 -25.46 -0.42
C MET A 60 6.01 -25.59 -1.93
N GLN A 61 6.36 -24.50 -2.62
CA GLN A 61 6.56 -24.50 -4.07
C GLN A 61 7.77 -25.35 -4.48
N LEU A 62 8.85 -25.32 -3.69
CA LEU A 62 10.00 -26.21 -3.87
C LEU A 62 9.61 -27.68 -3.68
N ALA A 63 8.88 -28.00 -2.61
CA ALA A 63 8.41 -29.36 -2.35
C ALA A 63 7.48 -29.86 -3.47
N LEU A 64 6.63 -28.98 -3.99
CA LEU A 64 5.73 -29.28 -5.08
C LEU A 64 6.49 -29.53 -6.40
N THR A 65 7.51 -28.72 -6.69
CA THR A 65 8.40 -28.92 -7.83
C THR A 65 9.09 -30.27 -7.74
N MET A 66 9.66 -30.60 -6.57
CA MET A 66 10.29 -31.91 -6.33
C MET A 66 9.29 -33.07 -6.46
N LEU A 67 8.03 -32.87 -6.04
CA LEU A 67 6.98 -33.86 -6.16
C LEU A 67 6.58 -34.07 -7.63
N GLN A 68 6.50 -33.00 -8.42
CA GLN A 68 6.21 -33.06 -9.86
C GLN A 68 7.30 -33.76 -10.66
N ASP A 69 8.56 -33.71 -10.20
CA ASP A 69 9.67 -34.47 -10.78
C ASP A 69 9.61 -35.98 -10.46
N THR A 70 8.67 -36.42 -9.62
CA THR A 70 8.42 -37.85 -9.36
C THR A 70 7.44 -38.47 -10.37
N GLY A 71 7.29 -39.79 -10.33
CA GLY A 71 6.32 -40.51 -11.16
C GLY A 71 4.87 -40.33 -10.70
N LEU A 72 4.32 -39.13 -10.83
CA LEU A 72 2.92 -38.83 -10.51
C LEU A 72 1.97 -39.44 -11.53
N ASN A 73 0.84 -39.96 -11.06
CA ASN A 73 -0.28 -40.31 -11.94
C ASN A 73 -1.10 -39.06 -12.31
N SER A 74 -2.00 -39.18 -13.29
CA SER A 74 -2.78 -38.04 -13.80
C SER A 74 -3.58 -37.30 -12.73
N GLN A 75 -4.16 -38.02 -11.75
CA GLN A 75 -4.94 -37.40 -10.67
C GLN A 75 -4.05 -36.61 -9.70
N GLN A 76 -2.87 -37.16 -9.38
CA GLN A 76 -1.89 -36.47 -8.54
C GLN A 76 -1.31 -35.24 -9.24
N LEU A 77 -1.13 -35.30 -10.56
CA LEU A 77 -0.63 -34.18 -11.35
C LEU A 77 -1.66 -33.04 -11.40
N GLU A 78 -2.95 -33.37 -11.51
CA GLU A 78 -4.04 -32.39 -11.38
C GLU A 78 -4.04 -31.71 -10.00
N TYR A 79 -3.94 -32.48 -8.92
CA TYR A 79 -3.85 -31.92 -7.57
C TYR A 79 -2.61 -31.04 -7.38
N ALA A 80 -1.46 -31.46 -7.91
CA ALA A 80 -0.24 -30.68 -7.85
C ALA A 80 -0.42 -29.33 -8.58
N SER A 81 -1.06 -29.34 -9.75
CA SER A 81 -1.38 -28.11 -10.49
C SER A 81 -2.29 -27.17 -9.71
N ILE A 82 -3.34 -27.70 -9.05
CA ILE A 82 -4.27 -26.89 -8.24
C ILE A 82 -3.53 -26.24 -7.07
N ILE A 83 -2.64 -26.97 -6.41
CA ILE A 83 -1.85 -26.44 -5.27
C ILE A 83 -0.90 -25.34 -5.75
N ASP A 84 -0.25 -25.51 -6.91
CA ASP A 84 0.69 -24.51 -7.45
C ASP A 84 -0.04 -23.21 -7.84
N GLU A 85 -1.18 -23.34 -8.53
CA GLU A 85 -2.00 -22.19 -8.91
C GLU A 85 -2.53 -21.46 -7.67
N SER A 86 -3.06 -22.20 -6.69
CA SER A 86 -3.54 -21.63 -5.43
C SER A 86 -2.43 -20.92 -4.66
N THR A 87 -1.22 -21.49 -4.67
CA THR A 87 -0.04 -20.90 -4.03
C THR A 87 0.34 -19.57 -4.69
N SER A 88 0.34 -19.55 -6.02
CA SER A 88 0.66 -18.36 -6.80
C SER A 88 -0.38 -17.25 -6.62
N VAL A 89 -1.67 -17.60 -6.60
CA VAL A 89 -2.76 -16.65 -6.32
C VAL A 89 -2.64 -16.07 -4.91
N LEU A 90 -2.32 -16.89 -3.91
CA LEU A 90 -2.18 -16.41 -2.54
C LEU A 90 -1.01 -15.42 -2.39
N LEU A 91 0.14 -15.71 -3.02
CA LEU A 91 1.27 -14.78 -3.05
C LEU A 91 0.89 -13.45 -3.71
N GLN A 92 0.17 -13.49 -4.83
CA GLN A 92 -0.31 -12.28 -5.50
C GLN A 92 -1.23 -11.44 -4.59
N VAL A 93 -2.17 -12.07 -3.90
CA VAL A 93 -3.07 -11.37 -2.96
C VAL A 93 -2.29 -10.71 -1.83
N ILE A 94 -1.26 -11.38 -1.30
CA ILE A 94 -0.41 -10.82 -0.24
C ILE A 94 0.38 -9.62 -0.76
N ASP A 95 0.96 -9.73 -1.96
CA ASP A 95 1.71 -8.63 -2.58
C ASP A 95 0.80 -7.43 -2.88
N ASP A 96 -0.44 -7.66 -3.36
CA ASP A 96 -1.43 -6.60 -3.60
C ASP A 96 -1.82 -5.87 -2.29
N ILE A 97 -2.00 -6.61 -1.19
CA ILE A 97 -2.29 -6.02 0.14
C ILE A 97 -1.13 -5.17 0.63
N LEU A 98 0.11 -5.61 0.43
CA LEU A 98 1.30 -4.84 0.78
C LEU A 98 1.40 -3.55 0.00
N ASP A 99 1.20 -3.62 -1.32
CA ASP A 99 1.29 -2.44 -2.19
C ASP A 99 0.21 -1.43 -1.84
N PHE A 100 -1.02 -1.88 -1.56
CA PHE A 100 -2.07 -1.02 -1.02
C PHE A 100 -1.68 -0.38 0.32
N SER A 101 -1.03 -1.12 1.22
CA SER A 101 -0.56 -0.59 2.50
C SER A 101 0.51 0.49 2.34
N LYS A 102 1.46 0.31 1.40
CA LYS A 102 2.48 1.32 1.10
C LYS A 102 1.87 2.59 0.49
N LEU A 103 0.91 2.42 -0.41
CA LEU A 103 0.20 3.55 -1.03
C LEU A 103 -0.61 4.35 -0.01
N SER A 104 -1.36 3.66 0.86
CA SER A 104 -2.21 4.31 1.88
C SER A 104 -1.42 4.99 2.99
N SER A 105 -0.21 4.52 3.31
CA SER A 105 0.71 5.17 4.26
C SER A 105 1.57 6.27 3.66
N GLY A 106 1.52 6.49 2.34
CA GLY A 106 2.38 7.44 1.63
C GLY A 106 3.85 7.02 1.57
N SER A 107 4.18 5.77 1.90
CA SER A 107 5.54 5.22 1.87
C SER A 107 5.95 4.65 0.50
N PHE A 108 5.04 4.69 -0.48
CA PHE A 108 5.34 4.28 -1.85
C PHE A 108 6.31 5.27 -2.52
N SER A 109 7.49 4.79 -2.90
CA SER A 109 8.52 5.60 -3.57
C SER A 109 8.49 5.34 -5.07
N LEU A 110 8.55 6.42 -5.85
CA LEU A 110 8.68 6.35 -7.31
C LEU A 110 10.16 6.40 -7.68
N HIS A 111 10.63 5.39 -8.40
CA HIS A 111 11.94 5.40 -9.03
C HIS A 111 11.80 5.82 -10.49
N SER A 112 12.43 6.93 -10.85
CA SER A 112 12.49 7.41 -12.23
C SER A 112 13.77 6.90 -12.89
N ASP A 113 13.64 6.17 -13.98
CA ASP A 113 14.76 5.64 -14.76
C ASP A 113 14.43 5.66 -16.26
N VAL A 114 15.46 5.64 -17.11
CA VAL A 114 15.30 5.57 -18.57
C VAL A 114 14.97 4.12 -18.94
N VAL A 115 13.73 3.92 -19.39
CA VAL A 115 13.23 2.58 -19.77
C VAL A 115 13.07 2.45 -21.29
N ASN A 116 13.37 1.26 -21.81
CA ASN A 116 13.07 0.91 -23.20
C ASN A 116 11.68 0.28 -23.30
N ILE A 117 10.75 1.01 -23.93
CA ILE A 117 9.35 0.57 -24.08
C ILE A 117 9.23 -0.76 -24.84
N LYS A 118 10.07 -0.99 -25.86
CA LYS A 118 10.05 -2.25 -26.62
C LYS A 118 10.42 -3.43 -25.75
N SER A 119 11.46 -3.29 -24.91
CA SER A 119 11.87 -4.34 -23.98
C SER A 119 10.78 -4.72 -22.97
N ILE A 120 10.00 -3.74 -22.51
CA ILE A 120 8.86 -3.99 -21.61
C ILE A 120 7.76 -4.76 -22.34
N LEU A 121 7.38 -4.33 -23.55
CA LEU A 121 6.38 -5.02 -24.36
C LEU A 121 6.77 -6.48 -24.66
N ASP A 122 8.03 -6.70 -25.03
CA ASP A 122 8.54 -8.05 -25.31
C ASP A 122 8.51 -8.95 -24.06
N ALA A 123 8.74 -8.39 -22.86
CA ALA A 123 8.67 -9.14 -21.62
C ALA A 123 7.23 -9.54 -21.27
N VAL A 124 6.27 -8.62 -21.42
CA VAL A 124 4.85 -8.90 -21.13
C VAL A 124 4.27 -9.93 -22.10
N MET A 125 4.64 -9.85 -23.38
CA MET A 125 4.15 -10.79 -24.41
C MET A 125 4.71 -12.21 -24.26
N ARG A 126 5.86 -12.40 -23.59
CA ARG A 126 6.43 -13.73 -23.29
C ARG A 126 5.79 -14.43 -22.10
N ASN A 127 5.08 -13.70 -21.24
CA ASN A 127 4.50 -14.20 -20.00
C ASN A 127 2.99 -14.52 -20.14
N ARG A 128 2.51 -14.66 -21.38
CA ARG A 128 1.18 -15.17 -21.77
C ARG A 128 1.35 -16.47 -22.52
#